data_AF-A0A7C8I2U7-F1
#
_entry.id   AF-A0A7C8I2U7-F1
#
_cell.length_a   1.000
_cell.length_b   1.000
_cell.length_c   1.000
_cell.angle_alpha   90.00
_cell.angle_beta   90.00
_cell.angle_gamma   90.00
#
_symmetry.space_group_name_H-M   'P 1'
#
loop_
_entity.id
_entity.type
_entity.pdbx_description
1 polymer ?
#
loop_
_entity_poly.entity_id
_entity_poly.type
_entity_poly.pdbx_seq_one_letter_code
_entity_poly.pdbx_strand_id
1 'polypeptide(L)'
;MLPTAAHQAATIKALTARAEHAEAARAQAEKARDYCLTGTKAHIEALQAEIAALKTQLQEARHEQKTRPAPPARQVACTGCFVHGRECDDGEPCFQCMVRHRGHRCCRMQCKKYDAGMCRNEQCELAHETDGYARLTGWARLKRIKKADDDVDQEMEDGEIGG
;
A
#
# COMPACT_ATOMS: atom_id res chain seq x y z
N MET A 1 -34.64 79.72 13.63
CA MET A 1 -33.37 80.46 13.38
C MET A 1 -32.59 79.69 12.34
N LEU A 2 -32.20 80.33 11.23
CA LEU A 2 -31.38 79.69 10.21
C LEU A 2 -29.90 79.71 10.65
N PRO A 3 -29.11 78.66 10.38
CA PRO A 3 -27.68 78.66 10.65
C PRO A 3 -26.99 79.77 9.85
N THR A 4 -25.99 80.41 10.47
CA THR A 4 -25.21 81.47 9.81
C THR A 4 -24.34 80.88 8.69
N ALA A 5 -24.02 81.68 7.68
CA ALA A 5 -23.15 81.26 6.57
C ALA A 5 -21.78 80.72 7.07
N ALA A 6 -21.25 81.29 8.15
CA ALA A 6 -20.02 80.82 8.79
C ALA A 6 -20.15 79.38 9.33
N HIS A 7 -21.30 79.03 9.91
CA HIS A 7 -21.56 77.67 10.37
C HIS A 7 -21.63 76.69 9.20
N GLN A 8 -22.34 77.04 8.13
CA GLN A 8 -22.44 76.21 6.94
C GLN A 8 -21.07 75.94 6.28
N ALA A 9 -20.22 76.97 6.17
CA ALA A 9 -18.86 76.84 5.63
C ALA A 9 -18.00 75.90 6.49
N ALA A 10 -18.09 76.01 7.82
CA ALA A 10 -17.39 75.11 8.74
C ALA A 10 -17.88 73.66 8.61
N THR A 11 -19.19 73.43 8.47
CA THR A 11 -19.75 72.10 8.25
C THR A 11 -19.26 71.50 6.94
N ILE A 12 -19.27 72.26 5.85
CA ILE A 12 -18.77 71.78 4.55
C ILE A 12 -17.30 71.38 4.66
N LYS A 13 -16.45 72.23 5.27
CA LYS A 13 -15.03 71.95 5.48
C LYS A 13 -14.80 70.69 6.31
N ALA A 14 -15.61 70.46 7.34
CA ALA A 14 -15.52 69.25 8.16
C ALA A 14 -15.94 68.00 7.38
N LEU A 15 -16.96 68.10 6.52
CA LEU A 15 -17.43 67.00 5.68
C LEU A 15 -16.41 66.66 4.58
N THR A 16 -15.78 67.65 3.95
CA THR A 16 -14.73 67.39 2.95
C THR A 16 -13.51 66.71 3.58
N ALA A 17 -13.04 67.18 4.74
CA ALA A 17 -11.94 66.53 5.44
C ALA A 17 -12.27 65.07 5.85
N ARG A 18 -13.53 64.81 6.26
CA ARG A 18 -14.00 63.45 6.54
C ARG A 18 -14.04 62.59 5.28
N ALA A 19 -14.46 63.14 4.14
CA ALA A 19 -14.48 62.43 2.87
C ALA A 19 -13.06 62.07 2.41
N GLU A 20 -12.12 63.00 2.49
CA GLU A 20 -10.70 62.79 2.19
C GLU A 20 -10.09 61.70 3.10
N HIS A 21 -10.36 61.75 4.40
CA HIS A 21 -9.90 60.71 5.33
C HIS A 21 -10.54 59.35 5.02
N ALA A 22 -11.83 59.32 4.66
CA ALA A 22 -12.50 58.07 4.28
C ALA A 22 -11.93 57.49 2.98
N GLU A 23 -11.59 58.33 2.00
CA GLU A 23 -10.93 57.91 0.76
C GLU A 23 -9.52 57.37 1.03
N ALA A 24 -8.73 58.07 1.84
CA ALA A 24 -7.40 57.60 2.26
C ALA A 24 -7.48 56.25 3.00
N ALA A 25 -8.46 56.08 3.91
CA ALA A 25 -8.68 54.82 4.61
C ALA A 25 -9.07 53.68 3.67
N ARG A 26 -9.91 53.93 2.66
CA ARG A 26 -10.26 52.94 1.63
C ARG A 26 -9.04 52.53 0.81
N ALA A 27 -8.25 53.50 0.34
CA ALA A 27 -7.02 53.24 -0.41
C ALA A 27 -6.00 52.41 0.41
N GLN A 28 -5.91 52.66 1.72
CA GLN A 28 -5.05 51.87 2.61
C GLN A 28 -5.58 50.44 2.82
N ALA A 29 -6.90 50.27 2.95
CA ALA A 29 -7.52 48.95 3.06
C ALA A 29 -7.34 48.11 1.78
N GLU A 30 -7.41 48.73 0.60
CA GLU A 30 -7.17 48.06 -0.68
C GLU A 30 -5.72 47.56 -0.80
N LYS A 31 -4.74 48.40 -0.45
CA LYS A 31 -3.32 47.98 -0.40
C LYS A 31 -3.09 46.81 0.56
N ALA A 32 -3.73 46.82 1.73
CA ALA A 32 -3.62 45.74 2.70
C ALA A 32 -4.23 44.42 2.16
N ARG A 33 -5.36 44.51 1.45
CA ARG A 33 -5.99 43.35 0.79
C ARG A 33 -5.07 42.77 -0.28
N ASP A 34 -4.48 43.60 -1.12
CA ASP A 34 -3.55 43.16 -2.17
C ASP A 34 -2.30 42.47 -1.59
N TYR A 35 -1.76 43.00 -0.49
CA TYR A 35 -0.65 42.36 0.22
C TYR A 35 -1.02 40.96 0.75
N CYS A 36 -2.21 40.82 1.36
CA CYS A 36 -2.69 39.51 1.83
C CYS A 36 -2.96 38.53 0.67
N LEU A 37 -3.53 39.00 -0.45
CA LEU A 37 -3.81 38.17 -1.61
C LEU A 37 -2.54 37.70 -2.32
N THR A 38 -1.54 38.57 -2.43
CA THR A 38 -0.25 38.20 -3.05
C THR A 38 0.53 37.22 -2.17
N GLY A 39 0.56 37.43 -0.85
CA GLY A 39 1.18 36.49 0.09
C GLY A 39 0.52 35.10 0.07
N THR A 40 -0.81 35.05 0.00
CA THR A 40 -1.54 33.77 -0.10
C THR A 40 -1.34 33.08 -1.44
N LYS A 41 -1.29 33.83 -2.55
CA LYS A 41 -1.00 33.26 -3.88
C LYS A 41 0.39 32.62 -3.94
N ALA A 42 1.43 33.31 -3.47
CA ALA A 42 2.79 32.78 -3.47
C ALA A 42 2.91 31.51 -2.62
N HIS A 43 2.22 31.46 -1.47
CA HIS A 43 2.19 30.27 -0.63
C HIS A 43 1.49 29.08 -1.30
N ILE A 44 0.36 29.33 -1.98
CA ILE A 44 -0.36 28.29 -2.74
C ILE A 44 0.51 27.74 -3.87
N GLU A 45 1.18 28.60 -4.63
CA GLU A 45 2.08 28.20 -5.71
C GLU A 45 3.26 27.35 -5.18
N ALA A 46 3.82 27.72 -4.02
CA ALA A 46 4.87 26.93 -3.37
C ALA A 46 4.39 25.52 -2.96
N LEU A 47 3.21 25.42 -2.34
CA LEU A 47 2.62 24.12 -1.97
C LEU A 47 2.32 23.26 -3.21
N GLN A 48 1.85 23.87 -4.30
CA GLN A 48 1.61 23.15 -5.55
C GLN A 48 2.91 22.58 -6.15
N ALA A 49 4.01 23.33 -6.08
CA ALA A 49 5.32 22.85 -6.52
C ALA A 49 5.84 21.68 -5.65
N GLU A 50 5.65 21.74 -4.34
CA GLU A 50 6.02 20.64 -3.42
C GLU A 50 5.21 19.37 -3.70
N ILE A 51 3.89 19.49 -3.89
CA ILE A 51 3.02 18.36 -4.26
C ILE A 51 3.46 17.74 -5.60
N ALA A 52 3.86 18.56 -6.58
CA ALA A 52 4.36 18.07 -7.85
C ALA A 52 5.68 17.29 -7.69
N ALA A 53 6.63 17.81 -6.89
CA ALA A 53 7.89 17.14 -6.60
C ALA A 53 7.68 15.78 -5.90
N LEU A 54 6.80 15.72 -4.90
CA LEU A 54 6.47 14.48 -4.19
C LEU A 54 5.83 13.43 -5.12
N LYS A 55 4.99 13.87 -6.06
CA LYS A 55 4.40 12.96 -7.06
C LYS A 55 5.47 12.36 -7.97
N THR A 56 6.45 13.14 -8.41
CA THR A 56 7.57 12.65 -9.21
C THR A 56 8.38 11.60 -8.44
N GLN A 57 8.75 11.88 -7.18
CA GLN A 57 9.46 10.92 -6.34
C GLN A 57 8.71 9.60 -6.17
N LEU A 58 7.38 9.64 -5.98
CA LEU A 58 6.56 8.43 -5.90
C LEU A 58 6.53 7.64 -7.20
N GLN A 59 6.55 8.32 -8.36
CA GLN A 59 6.62 7.64 -9.65
C GLN A 59 7.97 6.96 -9.87
N GLU A 60 9.07 7.64 -9.53
CA GLU A 60 10.42 7.08 -9.59
C GLU A 60 10.57 5.87 -8.67
N ALA A 61 10.12 5.96 -7.42
CA ALA A 61 10.16 4.84 -6.48
C ALA A 61 9.33 3.64 -6.97
N ARG A 62 8.18 3.88 -7.61
CA ARG A 62 7.38 2.82 -8.23
C ARG A 62 8.09 2.19 -9.42
N HIS A 63 8.81 2.98 -10.22
CA HIS A 63 9.59 2.47 -11.33
C HIS A 63 10.76 1.61 -10.82
N GLU A 64 11.49 2.10 -9.82
CA GLU A 64 12.59 1.37 -9.19
C GLU A 64 12.10 0.02 -8.61
N GLN A 65 10.96 0.01 -7.92
CA GLN A 65 10.35 -1.22 -7.42
C GLN A 65 10.01 -2.22 -8.53
N LYS A 66 9.54 -1.73 -9.70
CA LYS A 66 9.24 -2.60 -10.85
C LYS A 66 10.50 -3.14 -11.52
N THR A 67 11.59 -2.37 -11.51
CA THR A 67 12.86 -2.77 -12.12
C THR A 67 13.77 -3.56 -11.18
N ARG A 68 13.45 -3.62 -9.88
CA ARG A 68 14.25 -4.37 -8.92
C ARG A 68 14.23 -5.84 -9.34
N PRO A 69 15.41 -6.48 -9.55
CA PRO A 69 15.45 -7.87 -9.93
C PRO A 69 14.70 -8.68 -8.88
N ALA A 70 13.93 -9.67 -9.34
CA ALA A 70 13.30 -10.61 -8.43
C ALA A 70 14.38 -11.17 -7.48
N PRO A 71 14.10 -11.27 -6.17
CA PRO A 71 15.03 -11.91 -5.26
C PRO A 71 15.36 -13.31 -5.80
N PRO A 72 16.61 -13.81 -5.60
CA PRO A 72 17.00 -15.12 -6.09
C PRO A 72 15.98 -16.17 -5.64
N ALA A 73 15.59 -17.06 -6.57
CA ALA A 73 14.61 -18.10 -6.31
C ALA A 73 15.08 -18.93 -5.11
N ARG A 74 14.29 -18.89 -4.04
CA ARG A 74 14.57 -19.60 -2.79
C ARG A 74 14.02 -21.02 -2.93
N GLN A 75 14.66 -21.97 -2.26
CA GLN A 75 14.18 -23.35 -2.24
C GLN A 75 12.90 -23.44 -1.41
N VAL A 76 11.78 -23.78 -2.05
CA VAL A 76 10.48 -23.94 -1.40
C VAL A 76 10.07 -25.40 -1.50
N ALA A 77 10.02 -26.07 -0.35
CA ALA A 77 9.59 -27.46 -0.30
C ALA A 77 8.13 -27.61 -0.77
N CYS A 78 7.86 -28.66 -1.57
CA CYS A 78 6.49 -29.04 -1.87
C CYS A 78 5.78 -29.52 -0.60
N THR A 79 4.45 -29.43 -0.58
CA THR A 79 3.63 -29.80 0.58
C THR A 79 3.85 -31.25 1.03
N GLY A 80 4.03 -32.18 0.09
CA GLY A 80 4.34 -33.57 0.42
C GLY A 80 5.69 -33.72 1.12
N CYS A 81 6.75 -33.12 0.59
CA CYS A 81 8.06 -33.15 1.23
C CYS A 81 8.04 -32.46 2.61
N PHE A 82 7.36 -31.31 2.73
CA PHE A 82 7.22 -30.58 3.98
C PHE A 82 6.51 -31.39 5.07
N VAL A 83 5.36 -32.00 4.74
CA VAL A 83 4.58 -32.81 5.71
C VAL A 83 5.37 -34.03 6.20
N HIS A 84 6.19 -34.62 5.34
CA HIS A 84 6.98 -35.80 5.68
C HIS A 84 8.42 -35.48 6.14
N GLY A 85 8.79 -34.20 6.31
CA GLY A 85 10.12 -33.79 6.75
C GLY A 85 11.25 -34.22 5.81
N ARG A 86 11.01 -34.24 4.50
CA ARG A 86 11.98 -34.68 3.49
C ARG A 86 12.58 -33.52 2.71
N GLU A 87 13.81 -33.68 2.24
CA GLU A 87 14.46 -32.75 1.33
C GLU A 87 13.73 -32.68 -0.02
N CYS A 88 13.56 -31.47 -0.56
CA CYS A 88 12.83 -31.22 -1.81
C CYS A 88 13.77 -30.53 -2.80
N ASP A 89 14.09 -31.17 -3.92
CA ASP A 89 15.06 -30.77 -4.96
C ASP A 89 14.59 -29.63 -5.88
N ASP A 90 13.59 -28.87 -5.46
CA ASP A 90 12.90 -27.81 -6.21
C ASP A 90 12.36 -28.10 -7.61
N GLY A 91 12.57 -29.30 -8.16
CA GLY A 91 12.01 -29.71 -9.43
C GLY A 91 10.49 -29.57 -9.46
N GLU A 92 9.94 -29.41 -10.66
CA GLU A 92 8.50 -29.50 -10.87
C GLU A 92 8.16 -30.55 -11.94
N PRO A 93 7.74 -31.76 -11.53
CA PRO A 93 7.61 -32.24 -10.14
C PRO A 93 8.97 -32.49 -9.47
N CYS A 94 9.01 -32.39 -8.13
CA CYS A 94 10.21 -32.74 -7.37
C CYS A 94 10.49 -34.25 -7.45
N PHE A 95 11.74 -34.67 -7.35
CA PHE A 95 12.17 -36.07 -7.50
C PHE A 95 11.37 -37.02 -6.61
N GLN A 96 11.13 -36.66 -5.35
CA GLN A 96 10.37 -37.51 -4.44
C GLN A 96 8.89 -37.65 -4.84
N CYS A 97 8.25 -36.58 -5.30
CA CYS A 97 6.89 -36.64 -5.81
C CYS A 97 6.82 -37.36 -7.16
N MET A 98 7.87 -37.28 -7.97
CA MET A 98 7.99 -38.04 -9.22
C MET A 98 7.97 -39.54 -8.92
N VAL A 99 8.81 -40.00 -7.99
CA VAL A 99 8.92 -41.42 -7.61
C VAL A 99 7.64 -41.93 -6.93
N ARG A 100 7.08 -41.18 -5.97
CA ARG A 100 5.95 -41.67 -5.16
C ARG A 100 4.57 -41.47 -5.77
N HIS A 101 4.38 -40.39 -6.51
CA HIS A 101 3.04 -39.95 -6.95
C HIS A 101 2.94 -39.79 -8.46
N ARG A 102 3.90 -40.33 -9.23
CA ARG A 102 4.01 -40.17 -10.68
C ARG A 102 3.99 -38.70 -11.13
N GLY A 103 4.45 -37.79 -10.26
CA GLY A 103 4.53 -36.36 -10.53
C GLY A 103 3.22 -35.56 -10.50
N HIS A 104 2.05 -36.19 -10.37
CA HIS A 104 0.75 -35.48 -10.49
C HIS A 104 0.34 -34.68 -9.26
N ARG A 105 1.02 -34.83 -8.11
CA ARG A 105 0.62 -34.21 -6.84
C ARG A 105 1.65 -33.27 -6.24
N CYS A 106 2.74 -32.96 -6.97
CA CYS A 106 3.72 -31.99 -6.50
C CYS A 106 3.08 -30.59 -6.52
N CYS A 107 2.77 -30.04 -5.34
CA CYS A 107 2.26 -28.70 -5.17
C CYS A 107 2.94 -28.02 -3.98
N ARG A 108 3.19 -26.71 -4.09
CA ARG A 108 3.85 -25.90 -3.06
C ARG A 108 2.84 -25.04 -2.30
N MET A 109 3.11 -24.78 -1.04
CA MET A 109 2.24 -23.95 -0.21
C MET A 109 2.38 -22.48 -0.61
N GLN A 110 1.29 -21.85 -1.01
CA GLN A 110 1.28 -20.43 -1.34
C GLN A 110 1.41 -19.57 -0.08
N CYS A 111 2.26 -18.54 -0.11
CA CYS A 111 2.37 -17.57 0.97
C CYS A 111 1.07 -16.78 1.14
N LYS A 112 0.49 -16.80 2.36
CA LYS A 112 -0.75 -16.06 2.67
C LYS A 112 -0.55 -14.54 2.73
N LYS A 113 0.67 -14.09 3.02
CA LYS A 113 1.02 -12.68 3.20
C LYS A 113 1.60 -12.03 1.94
N TYR A 114 1.66 -12.78 0.84
CA TYR A 114 2.11 -12.26 -0.43
C TYR A 114 0.95 -11.53 -1.11
N ASP A 115 1.09 -10.22 -1.28
CA ASP A 115 0.10 -9.37 -1.91
C ASP A 115 0.79 -8.44 -2.92
N ALA A 116 0.21 -8.33 -4.12
CA ALA A 116 0.66 -7.44 -5.19
C ALA A 116 2.19 -7.46 -5.48
N GLY A 117 2.82 -8.64 -5.45
CA GLY A 117 4.25 -8.76 -5.74
C GLY A 117 5.18 -8.62 -4.52
N MET A 118 4.63 -8.40 -3.31
CA MET A 118 5.44 -8.19 -2.11
C MET A 118 5.12 -9.19 -1.00
N CYS A 119 6.17 -9.80 -0.45
CA CYS A 119 6.13 -10.49 0.83
C CYS A 119 6.90 -9.66 1.86
N ARG A 120 6.29 -9.38 3.01
CA ARG A 120 6.99 -8.69 4.12
C ARG A 120 8.06 -9.54 4.79
N ASN A 121 8.06 -10.86 4.56
CA ASN A 121 9.04 -11.75 5.13
C ASN A 121 10.19 -11.93 4.13
N GLU A 122 11.35 -11.35 4.45
CA GLU A 122 12.58 -11.51 3.67
C GLU A 122 13.09 -12.94 3.65
N GLN A 123 12.61 -13.83 4.53
CA GLN A 123 12.95 -15.25 4.57
C GLN A 123 11.65 -16.08 4.53
N CYS A 124 10.75 -15.76 3.59
CA CYS A 124 9.54 -16.55 3.43
C CYS A 124 9.87 -17.96 2.90
N GLU A 125 9.51 -18.98 3.67
CA GLU A 125 9.67 -20.41 3.31
C GLU A 125 8.52 -20.92 2.42
N LEU A 126 7.65 -20.02 1.95
CA LEU A 126 6.45 -20.35 1.19
C LEU A 126 6.56 -19.80 -0.23
N ALA A 127 5.87 -20.45 -1.16
CA ALA A 127 5.91 -20.08 -2.56
C ALA A 127 5.12 -18.79 -2.84
N HIS A 128 5.67 -17.95 -3.71
CA HIS A 128 5.02 -16.80 -4.31
C HIS A 128 4.60 -17.09 -5.75
N GLU A 129 3.64 -16.33 -6.28
CA GLU A 129 3.18 -16.47 -7.67
C GLU A 129 4.29 -16.13 -8.68
N THR A 130 5.24 -15.28 -8.29
CA THR A 130 6.40 -14.91 -9.10
C THR A 130 7.52 -15.94 -9.14
N ASP A 131 7.48 -16.97 -8.28
CA ASP A 131 8.56 -17.96 -8.19
C ASP A 131 8.54 -18.97 -9.36
N GLY A 132 7.50 -18.92 -10.22
CA GLY A 132 7.42 -19.71 -11.45
C GLY A 132 6.95 -21.16 -11.25
N TYR A 133 6.40 -21.51 -10.09
CA TYR A 133 5.87 -22.84 -9.84
C TYR A 133 4.52 -23.05 -10.53
N ALA A 134 4.37 -24.15 -11.25
CA ALA A 134 3.17 -24.49 -12.01
C ALA A 134 1.97 -24.84 -11.11
N ARG A 135 2.20 -25.37 -9.89
CA ARG A 135 1.14 -25.76 -8.95
C ARG A 135 1.35 -25.20 -7.54
N LEU A 136 0.59 -24.16 -7.24
CA LEU A 136 0.44 -23.59 -5.90
C LEU A 136 -0.85 -24.10 -5.24
N THR A 137 -0.80 -24.36 -3.94
CA THR A 137 -1.98 -24.69 -3.13
C THR A 137 -2.15 -23.69 -2.00
N GLY A 138 -3.39 -23.21 -1.82
CA GLY A 138 -3.74 -22.31 -0.73
C GLY A 138 -3.84 -23.03 0.62
N TRP A 139 -3.69 -22.28 1.70
CA TRP A 139 -3.73 -22.75 3.09
C TRP A 139 -5.02 -23.50 3.46
N ALA A 140 -6.14 -23.15 2.85
CA ALA A 140 -7.44 -23.76 3.13
C ALA A 140 -7.48 -25.27 2.79
N ARG A 141 -6.59 -25.75 1.90
CA ARG A 141 -6.61 -27.14 1.44
C ARG A 141 -5.84 -28.09 2.37
N LEU A 142 -4.89 -27.58 3.17
CA LEU A 142 -4.04 -28.43 4.02
C LEU A 142 -4.79 -29.06 5.19
N LYS A 143 -5.80 -28.37 5.74
CA LYS A 143 -6.59 -28.85 6.89
C LYS A 143 -7.34 -30.16 6.61
N ARG A 144 -7.56 -30.51 5.34
CA ARG A 144 -8.27 -31.75 4.96
C ARG A 144 -7.37 -32.97 4.83
N ILE A 145 -6.06 -32.79 4.62
CA ILE A 145 -5.16 -33.93 4.36
C ILE A 145 -4.84 -34.68 5.65
N LYS A 146 -4.57 -33.97 6.76
CA LYS A 146 -4.28 -34.63 8.05
C LYS A 146 -5.35 -35.62 8.48
N LYS A 147 -6.63 -35.28 8.29
CA LYS A 147 -7.73 -36.16 8.69
C LYS A 147 -7.79 -37.47 7.89
N ALA A 148 -7.37 -37.47 6.62
CA ALA A 148 -7.48 -38.67 5.79
C ALA A 148 -6.35 -39.68 6.06
N ASP A 149 -5.17 -39.22 6.50
CA ASP A 149 -4.06 -40.12 6.81
C ASP A 149 -4.19 -40.70 8.24
N ASP A 150 -4.76 -39.95 9.20
CA ASP A 150 -5.01 -40.44 10.56
C ASP A 150 -6.07 -41.57 10.60
N ASP A 151 -7.00 -41.62 9.63
CA ASP A 151 -8.06 -42.63 9.58
C ASP A 151 -7.59 -43.98 8.97
N VAL A 152 -6.41 -44.07 8.35
CA VAL A 152 -5.92 -45.30 7.68
C VAL A 152 -5.23 -46.27 8.67
N ASP A 153 -4.73 -45.77 9.80
CA ASP A 153 -4.00 -46.59 10.77
C ASP A 153 -4.92 -47.31 11.79
N GLN A 154 -6.25 -47.16 11.69
CA GLN A 154 -7.18 -47.64 12.72
C GLN A 154 -7.89 -48.98 12.42
N GLU A 155 -7.61 -49.64 11.29
CA GLU A 155 -8.28 -50.90 10.89
C GLU A 155 -7.48 -52.21 11.10
N MET A 156 -6.37 -52.20 11.86
CA MET A 156 -5.53 -53.41 12.02
C MET A 156 -5.45 -54.06 13.42
N GLU A 157 -6.28 -53.69 14.40
CA GLU A 157 -6.15 -54.24 15.77
C GLU A 157 -7.12 -55.39 16.18
N ASP A 158 -8.16 -55.75 15.42
CA ASP A 158 -9.18 -56.70 15.91
C ASP A 158 -9.07 -58.14 15.38
N GLY A 159 -7.85 -58.62 15.13
CA GLY A 159 -7.58 -60.01 14.73
C GLY A 159 -7.41 -60.97 15.91
N GLU A 160 -8.46 -61.20 16.70
CA GLU A 160 -8.46 -62.25 17.74
C GLU A 160 -8.27 -63.64 17.10
N ILE A 161 -7.13 -64.27 17.37
CA ILE A 161 -6.86 -65.68 17.07
C ILE A 161 -7.53 -66.51 18.18
N GLY A 162 -8.76 -66.95 17.92
CA GLY A 162 -9.44 -67.96 18.73
C GLY A 162 -8.73 -69.31 18.63
N GLY A 163 -8.47 -69.92 19.80
CA GLY A 163 -7.85 -71.24 19.97
C GLY A 163 -8.78 -72.43 19.78
#